data_AF-A0A7S1DNT7-F1
#
_entry.id   AF-A0A7S1DNT7-F1
#
_cell.length_a   1.000
_cell.length_b   1.000
_cell.length_c   1.000
_cell.angle_alpha   90.00
_cell.angle_beta   90.00
_cell.angle_gamma   90.00
#
_symmetry.space_group_name_H-M   'P 1'
#
loop_
_entity.id
_entity.type
_entity.pdbx_description
1 polymer ?
#
loop_
_entity_poly.entity_id
_entity_poly.type
_entity_poly.pdbx_seq_one_letter_code
_entity_poly.pdbx_strand_id
1 'polypeptide(L)'
;TRKQKSVVVRKPAVSVPAVPTFGQAAGLHEVDDPLALKSSVAYVMDQNTNEVLFSKNPQAVLPIASITKLMTALVVVEAGLPLDEKLTVTADDIDTEKNTGSRLAVGP
;
A
#
# COMPACT_ATOMS: atom_id res chain seq x y z
N THR A 1 -60.00 -20.93 3.36
CA THR A 1 -59.07 -19.93 2.80
C THR A 1 -57.63 -20.38 3.01
N ARG A 2 -56.97 -20.91 1.97
CA ARG A 2 -55.59 -21.44 2.05
C ARG A 2 -54.62 -20.40 1.50
N LYS A 3 -53.82 -19.74 2.35
CA LYS A 3 -52.79 -18.78 1.93
C LYS A 3 -51.57 -19.53 1.38
N GLN A 4 -51.26 -19.36 0.09
CA GLN A 4 -49.97 -19.75 -0.48
C GLN A 4 -48.89 -18.76 -0.03
N LYS A 5 -47.81 -19.25 0.59
CA LYS A 5 -46.59 -18.48 0.80
C LYS A 5 -45.72 -18.62 -0.45
N SER A 6 -45.47 -17.52 -1.14
CA SER A 6 -44.49 -17.45 -2.23
C SER A 6 -43.07 -17.54 -1.65
N VAL A 7 -42.33 -18.57 -2.04
CA VAL A 7 -40.90 -18.71 -1.71
C VAL A 7 -40.11 -17.99 -2.80
N VAL A 8 -39.46 -16.88 -2.43
CA VAL A 8 -38.55 -16.16 -3.32
C VAL A 8 -37.22 -16.92 -3.35
N VAL A 9 -36.96 -17.64 -4.44
CA VAL A 9 -35.67 -18.32 -4.67
C VAL A 9 -34.65 -17.27 -5.12
N ARG A 10 -33.67 -16.96 -4.26
CA ARG A 10 -32.55 -16.08 -4.60
C ARG A 10 -31.60 -16.82 -5.55
N LYS A 11 -31.31 -16.22 -6.71
CA LYS A 11 -30.27 -16.73 -7.63
C LYS A 11 -28.90 -16.72 -6.91
N PRO A 12 -28.07 -17.77 -7.05
CA PRO A 12 -26.73 -17.76 -6.51
C PRO A 12 -25.88 -16.72 -7.25
N ALA A 13 -25.14 -15.90 -6.49
CA ALA A 13 -24.19 -14.96 -7.05
C ALA A 13 -23.00 -15.72 -7.66
N VAL A 14 -22.55 -15.30 -8.84
CA VAL A 14 -21.37 -15.85 -9.51
C VAL A 14 -20.13 -15.39 -8.73
N SER A 15 -19.36 -16.33 -8.18
CA SER A 15 -18.09 -16.01 -7.51
C SER A 15 -17.00 -15.78 -8.55
N VAL A 16 -16.48 -14.56 -8.61
CA VAL A 16 -15.28 -14.23 -9.41
C VAL A 16 -14.05 -14.58 -8.58
N PRO A 17 -13.05 -15.30 -9.13
CA PRO A 17 -11.81 -15.59 -8.41
C PRO A 17 -11.05 -14.29 -8.11
N ALA A 18 -10.50 -14.19 -6.91
CA ALA A 18 -9.70 -13.04 -6.51
C ALA A 18 -8.37 -13.00 -7.29
N VAL A 19 -7.95 -11.81 -7.71
CA VAL A 19 -6.60 -11.60 -8.27
C VAL A 19 -5.60 -11.67 -7.11
N PRO A 20 -4.55 -12.49 -7.20
CA PRO A 20 -3.52 -12.56 -6.17
C PRO A 20 -2.80 -11.23 -5.99
N THR A 21 -2.53 -10.85 -4.75
CA THR A 21 -1.61 -9.75 -4.43
C THR A 21 -0.16 -10.13 -4.78
N PHE A 22 0.74 -9.14 -4.89
CA PHE A 22 2.16 -9.41 -5.12
C PHE A 22 2.77 -10.39 -4.10
N GLY A 23 2.41 -10.25 -2.81
CA GLY A 23 2.91 -11.14 -1.77
C GLY A 23 2.33 -12.55 -1.84
N GLN A 24 1.07 -12.71 -2.25
CA GLN A 24 0.47 -14.03 -2.50
C GLN A 24 1.09 -14.71 -3.72
N ALA A 25 1.29 -13.97 -4.81
CA ALA A 25 1.96 -14.47 -6.01
C ALA A 25 3.41 -14.91 -5.71
N ALA A 26 4.07 -14.25 -4.76
CA ALA A 26 5.41 -14.58 -4.30
C ALA A 26 5.46 -15.65 -3.18
N GLY A 27 4.32 -16.25 -2.78
CA GLY A 27 4.28 -17.32 -1.78
C GLY A 27 4.57 -16.88 -0.34
N LEU A 28 4.52 -15.58 -0.05
CA LEU A 28 4.94 -15.01 1.25
C LEU A 28 3.97 -15.27 2.41
N HIS A 29 2.87 -15.98 2.16
CA HIS A 29 1.92 -16.41 3.19
C HIS A 29 2.19 -17.81 3.73
N GLU A 30 3.08 -18.59 3.09
CA GLU A 30 3.39 -19.98 3.44
C GLU A 30 4.53 -20.08 4.48
N VAL A 31 4.65 -19.07 5.35
CA VAL A 31 5.66 -19.01 6.41
C VAL A 31 5.01 -19.12 7.78
N ASP A 32 5.75 -19.65 8.75
CA ASP A 32 5.29 -19.67 10.14
C ASP A 32 5.03 -18.23 10.61
N ASP A 33 3.81 -17.98 11.08
CA ASP A 33 3.33 -16.66 11.47
C ASP A 33 2.51 -16.79 12.77
N PRO A 34 3.17 -16.75 13.93
CA PRO A 34 2.51 -16.90 15.23
C PRO A 34 1.50 -15.79 15.52
N LEU A 35 1.57 -14.66 14.81
CA LEU A 35 0.64 -13.54 14.94
C LEU A 35 -0.51 -13.61 13.91
N ALA A 36 -0.52 -14.61 13.02
CA ALA A 36 -1.52 -14.82 11.99
C ALA A 36 -1.86 -13.54 11.19
N LEU A 37 -0.83 -12.78 10.81
CA LEU A 37 -0.98 -11.54 10.07
C LEU A 37 -1.45 -11.79 8.64
N LYS A 38 -2.43 -10.98 8.22
CA LYS A 38 -2.85 -10.91 6.81
C LYS A 38 -1.83 -10.22 5.91
N SER A 39 -0.84 -9.54 6.48
CA SER A 39 0.24 -8.92 5.73
C SER A 39 1.22 -9.98 5.22
N SER A 40 1.70 -9.83 3.99
CA SER A 40 2.72 -10.71 3.40
C SER A 40 4.12 -10.46 3.98
N VAL A 41 4.38 -9.22 4.44
CA VAL A 41 5.63 -8.77 5.05
C VAL A 41 5.31 -7.93 6.29
N ALA A 42 6.15 -8.03 7.33
CA ALA A 42 6.06 -7.18 8.52
C ALA A 42 7.41 -7.12 9.24
N TYR A 43 7.71 -5.99 9.86
CA TYR A 43 8.91 -5.78 10.66
C TYR A 43 8.61 -4.80 11.79
N VAL A 44 8.95 -5.17 13.02
CA VAL A 44 8.76 -4.36 14.22
C VAL A 44 10.07 -4.33 14.98
N MET A 45 10.53 -3.13 15.31
CA MET A 45 11.80 -2.89 15.98
C MET A 45 11.60 -1.86 17.10
N ASP A 46 12.23 -2.09 18.24
CA ASP A 46 12.35 -1.06 19.27
C ASP A 46 13.33 0.02 18.78
N GLN A 47 12.87 1.25 18.69
CA GLN A 47 13.66 2.37 18.14
C GLN A 47 14.84 2.80 19.03
N ASN A 48 14.80 2.51 20.33
CA ASN A 48 15.84 2.92 21.28
C ASN A 48 16.95 1.87 21.36
N THR A 49 16.59 0.59 21.33
CA THR A 49 17.52 -0.54 21.47
C THR A 49 17.93 -1.17 20.14
N ASN A 50 17.19 -0.88 19.05
CA ASN A 50 17.26 -1.57 17.76
C ASN A 50 16.97 -3.08 17.83
N GLU A 51 16.32 -3.54 18.90
CA GLU A 51 15.90 -4.93 19.03
C GLU A 51 14.75 -5.23 18.07
N VAL A 52 14.89 -6.30 17.29
CA VAL A 52 13.81 -6.78 16.40
C VAL A 52 12.82 -7.59 17.24
N LEU A 53 11.66 -7.00 17.48
CA LEU A 53 10.59 -7.62 18.27
C LEU A 53 9.77 -8.62 17.44
N PHE A 54 9.68 -8.39 16.13
CA PHE A 54 8.99 -9.28 15.20
C PHE A 54 9.45 -9.07 13.77
N SER A 55 9.57 -10.15 13.00
CA SER A 55 9.83 -10.08 11.57
C SER A 55 9.13 -11.19 10.81
N LYS A 56 8.50 -10.84 9.68
CA LYS A 56 7.90 -11.76 8.71
C LYS A 56 8.38 -11.36 7.32
N ASN A 57 9.12 -12.26 6.66
CA ASN A 57 9.71 -12.04 5.33
C ASN A 57 10.48 -10.71 5.17
N PRO A 58 11.38 -10.34 6.12
CA PRO A 58 11.96 -8.99 6.16
C PRO A 58 12.85 -8.65 4.96
N GLN A 59 13.29 -9.64 4.18
CA GLN A 59 14.16 -9.47 3.02
C GLN A 59 13.40 -9.49 1.67
N ALA A 60 12.07 -9.58 1.69
CA ALA A 60 11.29 -9.63 0.46
C ALA A 60 11.27 -8.26 -0.25
N VAL A 61 11.57 -8.26 -1.55
CA VAL A 61 11.51 -7.06 -2.39
C VAL A 61 10.13 -6.97 -3.05
N LEU A 62 9.36 -5.95 -2.68
CA LEU A 62 7.99 -5.74 -3.16
C LEU A 62 7.75 -4.26 -3.45
N PRO A 63 6.76 -3.91 -4.30
CA PRO A 63 6.33 -2.52 -4.44
C PRO A 63 5.82 -1.96 -3.10
N ILE A 64 6.50 -0.94 -2.57
CA ILE A 64 6.17 -0.31 -1.27
C ILE A 64 5.26 0.93 -1.40
N ALA A 65 4.85 1.28 -2.62
CA ALA A 65 4.00 2.42 -2.94
C ALA A 65 4.48 3.72 -2.27
N SER A 66 3.59 4.45 -1.58
CA SER A 66 3.90 5.77 -1.01
C SER A 66 4.95 5.77 0.11
N ILE A 67 5.41 4.62 0.60
CA ILE A 67 6.52 4.56 1.58
C ILE A 67 7.82 5.11 0.97
N THR A 68 8.01 5.03 -0.35
CA THR A 68 9.14 5.64 -1.07
C THR A 68 9.31 7.13 -0.75
N LYS A 69 8.22 7.84 -0.41
CA LYS A 69 8.25 9.26 -0.04
C LYS A 69 9.10 9.56 1.20
N LEU A 70 9.29 8.58 2.10
CA LEU A 70 10.16 8.75 3.26
C LEU A 70 11.62 8.98 2.84
N MET A 71 12.12 8.22 1.86
CA MET A 71 13.47 8.42 1.33
C MET A 71 13.57 9.75 0.58
N THR A 72 12.55 10.11 -0.21
CA THR A 72 12.51 11.43 -0.88
C THR A 72 12.59 12.57 0.13
N ALA A 73 11.81 12.51 1.21
CA ALA A 73 11.84 13.52 2.26
C ALA A 73 13.20 13.57 2.97
N LEU A 74 13.80 12.42 3.27
CA LEU A 74 15.13 12.35 3.90
C LEU A 74 16.18 13.05 3.04
N VAL A 75 16.22 12.78 1.73
CA VAL A 75 17.17 13.42 0.80
C VAL A 75 17.02 14.94 0.81
N VAL A 76 15.78 15.46 0.82
CA VAL A 76 15.53 16.92 0.85
C VAL A 76 15.99 17.53 2.17
N VAL A 77 15.71 16.88 3.31
CA VAL A 77 16.11 17.35 4.64
C VAL A 77 17.64 17.33 4.78
N GLU A 78 18.30 16.26 4.35
CA GLU A 78 19.76 16.13 4.40
C GLU A 78 20.46 17.10 3.45
N ALA A 79 19.82 17.49 2.34
CA ALA A 79 20.33 18.53 1.45
C ALA A 79 20.30 19.94 2.08
N GLY A 80 19.58 20.13 3.19
CA GLY A 80 19.55 21.41 3.91
C GLY A 80 18.89 22.55 3.13
N LEU A 81 17.99 22.23 2.20
CA LEU A 81 17.27 23.24 1.41
C LEU A 81 16.30 24.04 2.31
N PRO A 82 16.08 25.34 2.05
CA PRO A 82 15.11 26.13 2.79
C PRO A 82 13.69 25.56 2.62
N LEU A 83 13.04 25.16 3.71
CA LEU A 83 11.70 24.58 3.64
C LEU A 83 10.60 25.62 3.34
N ASP A 84 10.94 26.90 3.41
CA ASP A 84 10.12 28.05 3.02
C ASP A 84 10.41 28.55 1.60
N GLU A 85 11.28 27.86 0.86
CA GLU A 85 11.51 28.13 -0.56
C GLU A 85 10.21 28.03 -1.34
N LYS A 86 9.92 29.08 -2.12
CA LYS A 86 8.78 29.06 -3.04
C LYS A 86 9.17 28.28 -4.29
N LEU A 87 8.60 27.09 -4.43
CA LEU A 87 8.72 26.27 -5.62
C LEU A 87 7.53 26.51 -6.56
N THR A 88 7.81 26.56 -7.86
CA THR A 88 6.79 26.66 -8.91
C THR A 88 6.47 25.25 -9.39
N VAL A 89 5.18 24.88 -9.43
CA VAL A 89 4.75 23.64 -10.05
C VAL A 89 4.82 23.81 -11.57
N THR A 90 5.66 23.01 -12.22
CA THR A 90 5.91 23.04 -13.66
C THR A 90 5.08 21.98 -14.39
N ALA A 91 5.07 22.04 -15.72
CA ALA A 91 4.42 21.00 -16.53
C ALA A 91 5.11 19.64 -16.38
N ASP A 92 6.40 19.63 -16.03
CA ASP A 92 7.19 18.41 -15.83
C ASP A 92 6.79 17.67 -14.53
N ASP A 93 6.14 18.36 -13.60
CA ASP A 93 5.63 17.77 -12.35
C ASP A 93 4.32 16.98 -12.54
N ILE A 94 3.77 16.96 -13.77
CA ILE A 94 2.60 16.15 -14.11
C ILE A 94 3.03 14.70 -14.32
N ASP A 95 2.41 13.78 -13.57
CA ASP A 95 2.61 12.34 -13.76
C ASP A 95 2.02 11.87 -15.09
N THR A 96 2.91 11.54 -16.03
CA THR A 96 2.57 10.98 -17.35
C THR A 96 2.71 9.46 -17.41
N GLU A 97 3.26 8.82 -16.37
CA GLU A 97 3.50 7.37 -16.34
C GLU A 97 2.31 6.62 -15.75
N LYS A 98 1.90 7.01 -14.54
CA LYS A 98 0.81 6.35 -13.81
C LYS A 98 -0.52 7.07 -14.00
N ASN A 99 -0.51 8.19 -14.72
CA ASN A 99 -1.67 9.03 -15.00
C ASN A 99 -2.43 9.40 -13.72
N THR A 100 -1.69 9.64 -12.63
CA THR A 100 -2.29 10.07 -11.37
C THR A 100 -2.70 11.55 -11.45
N GLY A 101 -3.85 11.87 -10.86
CA GLY A 101 -4.35 13.25 -10.84
C GLY A 101 -3.74 14.06 -9.70
N SER A 102 -3.29 15.28 -10.00
CA SER A 102 -2.95 16.30 -9.01
C SER A 102 -4.04 17.37 -8.94
N ARG A 103 -4.23 17.95 -7.75
CA ARG A 103 -5.10 19.13 -7.54
C ARG A 103 -4.31 20.45 -7.60
N LEU A 104 -2.98 20.38 -7.68
CA LEU A 104 -2.15 21.57 -7.78
C LEU A 104 -2.20 22.10 -9.21
N ALA A 105 -2.36 23.41 -9.36
CA ALA A 105 -2.29 24.08 -10.65
C ALA A 105 -0.81 24.21 -11.08
N VAL A 106 -0.58 24.10 -12.38
CA VAL A 106 0.74 24.40 -12.98
C VAL A 106 0.86 25.91 -13.16
N GLY A 107 2.03 26.44 -12.84
CA GLY A 107 2.34 27.86 -12.92
C GLY A 107 2.65 28.47 -11.55
N PRO A 108 2.96 29.78 -11.54
CA PRO A 108 3.23 30.54 -10.32
C PRO A 108 1.98 30.80 -9.46
#